data_AF-A0A2T2SZH9-F1
#
_entry.id   AF-A0A2T2SZH9-F1
#
_cell.length_a   1.000
_cell.length_b   1.000
_cell.length_c   1.000
_cell.angle_alpha   90.00
_cell.angle_beta   90.00
_cell.angle_gamma   90.00
#
_symmetry.space_group_name_H-M   'P 1'
#
loop_
_entity.id
_entity.type
_entity.pdbx_description
1 polymer ?
#
loop_
_entity_poly.entity_id
_entity_poly.type
_entity_poly.pdbx_seq_one_letter_code
_entity_poly.pdbx_strand_id
1 'polypeptide(L)'
;MEQVVMDLLRKDPADWPPSAVEAAVTARTPEGAPLPNATVRVDGESVGYTPQRLTRRAGQHTIRVEKEGYMPAGRTVLFEPDMETPLIFELPTRPE
;
A
#
# COMPACT_ATOMS: atom_id res chain seq x y z
N MET A 1 17.36 10.11 -40.69
CA MET A 1 16.40 9.02 -40.45
C MET A 1 17.23 7.75 -40.55
N GLU A 2 17.63 7.04 -39.50
CA GLU A 2 16.86 6.47 -38.38
C GLU A 2 17.60 6.69 -37.04
N GLN A 3 17.75 7.96 -36.62
CA GLN A 3 18.19 8.29 -35.26
C GLN A 3 17.12 7.90 -34.20
N VAL A 4 15.95 7.42 -34.65
CA VAL A 4 14.77 7.09 -33.87
C VAL A 4 14.82 5.68 -33.26
N VAL A 5 15.70 4.80 -33.74
CA VAL A 5 15.87 3.43 -33.20
C VAL A 5 17.00 3.31 -32.16
N MET A 6 17.79 4.37 -31.96
CA MET A 6 18.94 4.41 -31.03
C MET A 6 18.76 5.38 -29.85
N ASP A 7 17.53 5.85 -29.60
CA ASP A 7 17.18 6.59 -28.39
C ASP A 7 16.44 5.70 -27.36
N LEU A 8 15.84 4.59 -27.81
CA LEU A 8 15.10 3.67 -26.94
C LEU A 8 15.95 2.67 -26.14
N LEU A 9 17.29 2.67 -26.32
CA LEU A 9 18.25 1.78 -25.67
C LEU A 9 19.34 2.53 -24.87
N ARG A 10 19.09 3.78 -24.47
CA ARG A 10 19.93 4.56 -23.56
C ARG A 10 19.31 4.82 -22.19
N LYS A 11 18.35 3.99 -21.80
CA LYS A 11 17.90 3.93 -20.42
C LYS A 11 18.33 2.56 -19.91
N ASP A 12 19.48 2.51 -19.25
CA ASP A 12 19.84 1.37 -18.42
C ASP A 12 18.59 0.94 -17.64
N PRO A 13 18.12 -0.32 -17.73
CA PRO A 13 16.94 -0.77 -17.00
C PRO A 13 17.08 -0.68 -15.46
N ALA A 14 18.21 -0.14 -14.98
CA ALA A 14 18.53 0.13 -13.58
C ALA A 14 18.29 1.59 -13.14
N ASP A 15 18.00 2.54 -14.04
CA ASP A 15 17.96 3.97 -13.72
C ASP A 15 16.58 4.49 -13.23
N TRP A 16 15.55 3.64 -13.06
CA TRP A 16 14.24 4.09 -12.58
C TRP A 16 13.34 2.98 -12.02
N PRO A 17 12.96 3.06 -10.73
CA PRO A 17 13.73 2.50 -9.63
C PRO A 17 13.39 1.01 -9.39
N PRO A 18 14.39 0.12 -9.21
CA PRO A 18 14.15 -1.25 -8.75
C PRO A 18 13.69 -1.35 -7.28
N SER A 19 13.36 -0.23 -6.65
CA SER A 19 12.95 -0.14 -5.24
C SER A 19 11.51 0.29 -5.03
N ALA A 20 10.70 0.50 -6.07
CA ALA A 20 9.27 0.79 -5.86
C ALA A 20 8.50 -0.53 -5.75
N VAL A 21 7.83 -0.74 -4.63
CA VAL A 21 7.02 -1.91 -4.34
C VAL A 21 5.56 -1.48 -4.30
N GLU A 22 4.71 -2.23 -5.01
CA GLU A 22 3.28 -2.04 -5.00
C GLU A 22 2.61 -2.94 -3.96
N ALA A 23 1.70 -2.40 -3.16
CA ALA A 23 0.92 -3.17 -2.21
C ALA A 23 -0.54 -2.72 -2.21
N ALA A 24 -1.46 -3.67 -2.16
CA ALA A 24 -2.88 -3.38 -1.92
C ALA A 24 -3.17 -3.43 -0.42
N VAL A 25 -3.91 -2.44 0.10
CA VAL A 25 -4.40 -2.38 1.48
C VAL A 25 -5.91 -2.49 1.47
N THR A 26 -6.44 -3.43 2.24
CA THR A 26 -7.88 -3.62 2.42
C THR A 26 -8.23 -3.67 3.91
N ALA A 27 -9.50 -3.47 4.23
CA ALA A 27 -10.00 -3.60 5.59
C ALA A 27 -11.23 -4.51 5.63
N ARG A 28 -11.41 -5.19 6.75
CA ARG A 28 -12.58 -6.03 7.03
C ARG A 28 -12.94 -6.02 8.52
N THR A 29 -14.15 -6.43 8.85
CA THR A 29 -14.56 -6.72 10.24
C THR A 29 -13.97 -8.07 10.69
N PRO A 30 -13.95 -8.38 12.00
CA PRO A 30 -13.55 -9.70 12.49
C PRO A 30 -14.39 -10.86 11.94
N GLU A 31 -15.65 -10.60 11.56
CA GLU A 31 -16.53 -11.58 10.91
C GLU A 31 -16.20 -11.78 9.42
N GLY A 32 -15.23 -11.03 8.89
CA GLY A 32 -14.76 -11.12 7.50
C GLY A 32 -15.49 -10.21 6.53
N ALA A 33 -16.41 -9.34 6.99
CA ALA A 33 -17.15 -8.45 6.11
C ALA A 33 -16.25 -7.31 5.58
N PRO A 34 -16.24 -7.01 4.26
CA PRO A 34 -15.41 -5.93 3.71
C PRO A 34 -15.74 -4.55 4.30
N LEU A 35 -14.71 -3.78 4.63
CA LEU A 35 -14.84 -2.40 5.11
C LEU A 35 -14.20 -1.41 4.12
N PRO A 36 -14.95 -0.96 3.10
CA PRO A 36 -14.49 0.10 2.21
C PRO A 36 -14.49 1.47 2.91
N ASN A 37 -13.82 2.45 2.32
CA ASN A 37 -13.76 3.84 2.81
C ASN A 37 -13.14 3.98 4.21
N ALA A 38 -12.22 3.09 4.61
CA ALA A 38 -11.39 3.29 5.78
C ALA A 38 -10.15 4.11 5.40
N THR A 39 -9.82 5.15 6.15
CA THR A 39 -8.63 5.97 5.92
C THR A 39 -7.38 5.12 6.07
N VAL A 40 -6.48 5.19 5.08
CA VAL A 40 -5.17 4.54 5.10
C VAL A 40 -4.12 5.60 5.34
N ARG A 41 -3.24 5.35 6.30
CA ARG A 41 -2.08 6.17 6.61
C ARG A 41 -0.81 5.35 6.50
N VAL A 42 0.22 5.91 5.88
CA VAL A 42 1.54 5.30 5.72
C VAL A 42 2.56 6.27 6.28
N ASP A 43 3.36 5.83 7.25
CA ASP A 43 4.37 6.65 7.95
C ASP A 43 3.79 7.95 8.53
N GLY A 44 2.53 7.91 8.96
CA GLY A 44 1.80 9.05 9.51
C GLY A 44 1.10 9.93 8.48
N GLU A 45 1.41 9.81 7.19
CA GLU A 45 0.76 10.53 6.10
C GLU A 45 -0.54 9.84 5.67
N SER A 46 -1.63 10.59 5.49
CA SER A 46 -2.87 10.06 4.92
C SER A 46 -2.76 9.91 3.40
N VAL A 47 -2.95 8.69 2.90
CA VAL A 47 -2.66 8.35 1.49
C VAL A 47 -3.90 7.99 0.68
N GLY A 48 -5.08 7.93 1.30
CA GLY A 48 -6.34 7.59 0.66
C GLY A 48 -7.22 6.69 1.53
N TYR A 49 -8.07 5.88 0.88
CA TYR A 49 -9.05 5.03 1.56
C TYR A 49 -9.06 3.60 1.02
N THR A 50 -9.43 2.61 1.85
CA THR A 50 -9.56 1.21 1.42
C THR A 50 -10.69 1.01 0.40
N PRO A 51 -10.53 0.11 -0.58
CA PRO A 51 -9.28 -0.56 -0.95
C PRO A 51 -8.30 0.43 -1.59
N GLN A 52 -7.05 0.44 -1.12
CA GLN A 52 -6.02 1.38 -1.60
C GLN A 52 -4.85 0.63 -2.22
N ARG A 53 -4.42 1.04 -3.42
CA ARG A 53 -3.12 0.63 -3.98
C ARG A 53 -2.05 1.63 -3.58
N LEU A 54 -0.96 1.13 -3.02
CA LEU A 54 0.18 1.92 -2.57
C LEU A 54 1.37 1.59 -3.45
N THR A 55 2.12 2.62 -3.84
CA THR A 55 3.47 2.48 -4.36
C THR A 55 4.41 3.14 -3.36
N ARG A 56 5.31 2.35 -2.77
CA ARG A 56 6.25 2.80 -1.74
C ARG A 56 7.64 2.28 -2.03
N ARG A 57 8.64 2.89 -1.38
CA ARG A 57 10.01 2.39 -1.51
C ARG A 57 10.12 1.06 -0.78
N ALA A 58 11.04 0.21 -1.23
CA ALA A 58 11.37 -1.00 -0.50
C ALA A 58 11.94 -0.61 0.87
N GLY A 59 11.55 -1.35 1.90
CA GLY A 59 11.89 -1.04 3.29
C GLY A 59 10.69 -1.04 4.22
N GLN A 60 10.93 -0.68 5.49
CA GLN A 60 9.90 -0.71 6.52
C GLN A 60 9.01 0.52 6.44
N HIS A 61 7.69 0.29 6.40
CA HIS A 61 6.68 1.32 6.41
C HIS A 61 5.63 1.00 7.47
N THR A 62 5.23 2.01 8.25
CA THR A 62 4.16 1.84 9.25
C THR A 62 2.83 2.16 8.60
N ILE A 63 1.95 1.16 8.51
CA ILE A 63 0.60 1.34 7.96
C ILE A 63 -0.40 1.39 9.11
N ARG A 64 -1.30 2.37 9.09
CA ARG A 64 -2.42 2.48 9.99
C ARG A 64 -3.71 2.65 9.20
N VAL A 65 -4.73 1.90 9.55
CA VAL A 65 -6.06 1.95 8.94
C VAL A 65 -7.08 2.31 10.00
N GLU A 66 -7.92 3.29 9.70
CA GLU A 66 -8.90 3.84 10.64
C GLU A 66 -10.24 4.11 9.96
N LYS A 67 -11.33 3.86 10.68
CA LYS A 67 -12.69 4.12 10.22
C LYS A 67 -13.57 4.49 11.40
N GLU A 68 -14.46 5.45 11.22
CA GLU A 68 -15.42 5.85 12.24
C GLU A 68 -16.29 4.66 12.68
N GLY A 69 -16.52 4.53 13.99
CA GLY A 69 -17.24 3.39 14.59
C GLY A 69 -16.38 2.14 14.84
N TYR A 70 -15.10 2.15 14.43
CA TYR A 70 -14.19 1.02 14.60
C TYR A 70 -12.96 1.38 15.44
N MET A 71 -12.30 0.36 15.97
CA MET A 71 -10.96 0.43 16.54
C MET A 71 -9.93 0.52 15.40
N PRO A 72 -9.00 1.49 15.39
CA PRO A 72 -7.97 1.56 14.37
C PRO A 72 -6.98 0.39 14.50
N ALA A 73 -6.49 -0.10 13.37
CA ALA A 73 -5.47 -1.15 13.31
C ALA A 73 -4.22 -0.61 12.64
N GLY A 74 -3.03 -1.01 13.10
CA GLY A 74 -1.78 -0.60 12.48
C GLY A 74 -0.65 -1.60 12.70
N ARG A 75 0.22 -1.73 11.70
CA ARG A 75 1.42 -2.57 11.78
C ARG A 75 2.53 -2.04 10.89
N THR A 76 3.76 -2.33 11.26
CA THR A 76 4.93 -2.14 10.42
C THR A 76 5.00 -3.26 9.39
N VAL A 77 5.17 -2.91 8.12
CA VAL A 77 5.27 -3.85 7.00
C VAL A 77 6.56 -3.58 6.26
N LEU A 78 7.29 -4.65 5.92
CA LEU A 78 8.44 -4.59 5.03
C LEU A 78 7.95 -4.68 3.58
N PHE A 79 8.14 -3.61 2.82
CA PHE A 79 7.82 -3.55 1.40
C PHE A 79 8.98 -4.17 0.63
N GLU A 80 8.74 -5.34 0.02
CA GLU A 80 9.69 -6.09 -0.79
C GLU A 80 9.01 -6.55 -2.10
N PRO A 81 9.75 -6.75 -3.21
CA PRO A 81 9.17 -7.10 -4.51
C PRO A 81 8.29 -8.35 -4.49
N ASP A 82 8.58 -9.29 -3.59
CA ASP A 82 7.92 -10.58 -3.41
C ASP A 82 6.95 -10.62 -2.21
N MET A 83 6.63 -9.46 -1.62
CA MET A 83 5.72 -9.41 -0.48
C MET A 83 4.30 -9.89 -0.82
N GLU A 84 3.64 -10.53 0.15
CA GLU A 84 2.26 -10.98 -0.02
C GLU A 84 1.26 -9.81 0.04
N THR A 85 0.34 -9.79 -0.93
CA THR A 85 -0.73 -8.78 -1.03
C THR A 85 -2.09 -9.48 -1.30
N PRO A 86 -3.23 -8.90 -0.86
CA PRO A 86 -3.36 -7.63 -0.15
C PRO A 86 -2.97 -7.72 1.33
N LEU A 87 -2.51 -6.59 1.87
CA LEU A 87 -2.40 -6.36 3.30
C LEU A 87 -3.80 -6.14 3.87
N ILE A 88 -4.32 -7.17 4.54
CA ILE A 88 -5.65 -7.14 5.15
C ILE A 88 -5.54 -6.60 6.58
N PHE A 89 -6.31 -5.57 6.89
CA PHE A 89 -6.46 -5.03 8.24
C PHE A 89 -7.83 -5.39 8.81
N GLU A 90 -7.85 -5.99 9.99
CA GLU A 90 -9.08 -6.27 10.72
C GLU A 90 -9.37 -5.11 11.67
N LEU A 91 -10.55 -4.53 11.54
CA LEU A 91 -11.01 -3.40 12.35
C LEU A 91 -12.22 -3.88 13.18
N PRO A 92 -12.03 -4.19 14.47
CA PRO A 92 -13.13 -4.48 15.39
C PRO A 92 -14.03 -3.26 15.56
N THR A 93 -15.32 -3.48 15.80
CA THR A 93 -16.23 -2.39 16.19
C THR A 93 -15.77 -1.80 17.53
N ARG A 94 -15.97 -0.48 17.68
CA ARG A 94 -15.73 0.17 18.96
C ARG A 94 -16.88 -0.19 19.91
N PRO A 95 -16.61 -0.67 21.13
CA PRO A 95 -17.67 -0.85 22.12
C PRO A 95 -18.23 0.53 22.51
N GLU A 96 -19.54 0.60 22.71
CA GLU A 96 -20.25 1.78 23.22
C GLU A 96 -19.93 2.04 24.70
#